data_AF-A0A533XYX9-F1
#
_entry.id   AF-A0A533XYX9-F1
#
_cell.length_a   1.000
_cell.length_b   1.000
_cell.length_c   1.000
_cell.angle_alpha   90.00
_cell.angle_beta   90.00
_cell.angle_gamma   90.00
#
_symmetry.space_group_name_H-M   'P 1'
#
loop_
_entity.id
_entity.type
_entity.pdbx_description
1 polymer ?
#
loop_
_entity_poly.entity_id
_entity_poly.type
_entity_poly.pdbx_seq_one_letter_code
_entity_poly.pdbx_strand_id
1 'polypeptide(L)'
;MDFSRILVIKPSSLGDIVHALPTVASLRRRFPSAKITWLVKREWAAVLEGNPDLNEVLALDLSLKGGLAAWRAVRAGRFDTVVDLQGLLRSALLGWISGAPIRIGFANGREGSPWFYTERVPVPSPSMHAVDRYLLTAQYLGADPGEVKPSDFPLPHETQAEARVEVLLAAAGIQAGATLVAMNPSARWETKRWPLESFVAVGDRLQQDGAARVVLIGGRDVRHTGKQVMLKCGLRRSI
;
A
#
# COMPACT_ATOMS: atom_id res chain seq x y z
N MET A 1 -14.75 23.86 1.48
CA MET A 1 -15.51 22.69 1.01
C MET A 1 -15.51 21.68 2.14
N ASP A 2 -16.65 21.10 2.45
CA ASP A 2 -16.78 19.99 3.40
C ASP A 2 -17.37 18.80 2.66
N PHE A 3 -16.82 17.61 2.94
CA PHE A 3 -17.23 16.36 2.32
C PHE A 3 -17.67 15.37 3.39
N SER A 4 -18.73 14.61 3.09
CA SER A 4 -19.29 13.61 3.98
C SER A 4 -18.92 12.19 3.56
N ARG A 5 -18.70 11.92 2.26
CA ARG A 5 -18.43 10.57 1.73
C ARG A 5 -17.37 10.60 0.64
N ILE A 6 -16.13 10.34 1.03
CA ILE A 6 -14.95 10.40 0.17
C ILE A 6 -14.58 9.00 -0.31
N LEU A 7 -14.46 8.81 -1.62
CA LEU A 7 -13.87 7.63 -2.24
C LEU A 7 -12.43 7.89 -2.64
N VAL A 8 -11.49 7.16 -2.05
CA VAL A 8 -10.08 7.14 -2.48
C VAL A 8 -9.88 5.96 -3.43
N ILE A 9 -9.32 6.22 -4.61
CA ILE A 9 -9.05 5.18 -5.62
C ILE A 9 -7.54 4.99 -5.76
N LYS A 10 -7.03 3.89 -5.18
CA LYS A 10 -5.68 3.40 -5.42
C LYS A 10 -5.66 1.87 -5.39
N PRO A 11 -5.96 1.22 -6.53
CA PRO A 11 -6.20 -0.22 -6.55
C PRO A 11 -4.94 -1.10 -6.49
N SER A 12 -3.78 -0.57 -6.88
CA SER A 12 -2.51 -1.30 -6.98
C SER A 12 -1.35 -0.34 -7.28
N SER A 13 -0.07 -0.71 -7.17
CA SER A 13 0.44 -1.97 -6.58
C SER A 13 0.73 -1.76 -5.08
N LEU A 14 1.12 -2.82 -4.36
CA LEU A 14 1.38 -2.78 -2.91
C LEU A 14 2.20 -1.55 -2.45
N GLY A 15 3.34 -1.29 -3.10
CA GLY A 15 4.19 -0.14 -2.75
C GLY A 15 3.46 1.20 -2.92
N ASP A 16 2.67 1.35 -3.97
CA ASP A 16 1.91 2.59 -4.17
C ASP A 16 0.72 2.72 -3.21
N ILE A 17 0.15 1.61 -2.75
CA ILE A 17 -0.89 1.60 -1.71
C ILE A 17 -0.30 2.12 -0.40
N VAL A 18 0.87 1.60 0.00
CA VAL A 18 1.59 2.08 1.19
C VAL A 18 1.95 3.55 1.04
N HIS A 19 2.47 3.97 -0.12
CA HIS A 19 2.79 5.38 -0.39
C HIS A 19 1.60 6.33 -0.34
N ALA A 20 0.37 5.83 -0.50
CA ALA A 20 -0.85 6.62 -0.45
C ALA A 20 -1.44 6.74 0.97
N LEU A 21 -0.96 5.97 1.96
CA LEU A 21 -1.46 6.04 3.34
C LEU A 21 -1.36 7.45 3.96
N PRO A 22 -0.26 8.21 3.80
CA PRO A 22 -0.17 9.56 4.35
C PRO A 22 -1.25 10.50 3.77
N THR A 23 -1.67 10.29 2.52
CA THR A 23 -2.75 11.05 1.90
C THR A 23 -4.08 10.81 2.60
N VAL A 24 -4.39 9.56 2.96
CA VAL A 24 -5.63 9.23 3.66
C VAL A 24 -5.62 9.75 5.10
N ALA A 25 -4.48 9.66 5.80
CA ALA A 25 -4.31 10.30 7.10
C ALA A 25 -4.56 11.81 7.03
N SER A 26 -4.02 12.47 6.01
CA SER A 26 -4.24 13.92 5.79
C SER A 26 -5.71 14.24 5.53
N LEU A 27 -6.42 13.41 4.75
CA LEU A 27 -7.85 13.55 4.52
C LEU A 27 -8.68 13.33 5.79
N ARG A 28 -8.32 12.35 6.62
CA ARG A 28 -8.98 12.09 7.91
C ARG A 28 -8.86 13.29 8.83
N ARG A 29 -7.67 13.88 8.97
CA ARG A 29 -7.46 15.06 9.81
C ARG A 29 -8.20 16.28 9.29
N ARG A 30 -8.19 16.48 7.97
CA ARG A 30 -8.94 17.58 7.34
C ARG A 30 -10.46 17.40 7.41
N PHE A 31 -10.95 16.17 7.34
CA PHE A 31 -12.37 15.83 7.33
C PHE A 31 -12.69 14.76 8.39
N PRO A 32 -12.62 15.10 9.68
CA PRO A 32 -12.72 14.13 10.78
C PRO A 32 -14.05 13.36 10.77
N SER A 33 -15.14 14.02 10.36
CA SER A 33 -16.48 13.44 10.29
C SER A 33 -16.80 12.71 8.98
N ALA A 34 -15.93 12.80 7.97
CA ALA A 34 -16.19 12.18 6.67
C ALA A 34 -16.10 10.65 6.74
N LYS A 35 -16.95 9.97 5.97
CA LYS A 35 -16.79 8.55 5.68
C LYS A 35 -15.80 8.39 4.53
N ILE A 36 -14.61 7.87 4.83
CA ILE A 36 -13.55 7.64 3.86
C ILE A 36 -13.53 6.16 3.49
N THR A 37 -13.75 5.88 2.22
CA THR A 37 -13.75 4.53 1.65
C THR A 37 -12.60 4.40 0.66
N TRP A 38 -11.80 3.33 0.75
CA TRP A 38 -10.71 3.08 -0.19
C TRP A 38 -11.08 1.95 -1.16
N LEU A 39 -11.09 2.23 -2.47
CA LEU A 39 -11.22 1.20 -3.50
C LEU A 39 -9.88 0.55 -3.81
N VAL A 40 -9.79 -0.75 -3.53
CA VAL A 40 -8.58 -1.55 -3.70
C VAL A 40 -8.86 -2.85 -4.44
N LYS A 41 -7.86 -3.40 -5.14
CA LYS A 41 -7.97 -4.78 -5.63
C LYS A 41 -8.00 -5.75 -4.44
N ARG A 42 -8.81 -6.80 -4.56
CA ARG A 42 -9.00 -7.80 -3.49
C ARG A 42 -7.69 -8.38 -2.97
N GLU A 43 -6.68 -8.61 -3.82
CA GLU A 43 -5.40 -9.17 -3.37
C GLU A 43 -4.59 -8.26 -2.43
N TRP A 44 -4.90 -6.96 -2.36
CA TRP A 44 -4.20 -5.98 -1.51
C TRP A 44 -5.05 -5.46 -0.34
N ALA A 45 -6.28 -5.96 -0.18
CA ALA A 45 -7.22 -5.47 0.83
C ALA A 45 -6.67 -5.57 2.26
N ALA A 46 -6.02 -6.68 2.59
CA ALA A 46 -5.46 -6.95 3.92
C ALA A 46 -4.47 -5.87 4.41
N VAL A 47 -3.82 -5.12 3.51
CA VAL A 47 -2.88 -4.04 3.87
C VAL A 47 -3.60 -2.81 4.44
N LEU A 48 -4.89 -2.67 4.13
CA LEU A 48 -5.72 -1.54 4.53
C LEU A 48 -6.74 -1.90 5.63
N GLU A 49 -7.01 -3.19 5.83
CA GLU A 49 -7.95 -3.66 6.84
C GLU A 49 -7.50 -3.24 8.24
N GLY A 50 -8.40 -2.62 9.02
CA GLY A 50 -8.09 -2.09 10.35
C GLY A 50 -7.37 -0.73 10.37
N ASN A 51 -7.17 -0.08 9.21
CA ASN A 51 -6.57 1.25 9.18
C ASN A 51 -7.52 2.27 9.86
N PRO A 52 -7.05 3.07 10.83
CA PRO A 52 -7.91 3.96 11.64
C PRO A 52 -8.46 5.16 10.86
N ASP A 53 -7.83 5.52 9.75
CA ASP A 53 -8.23 6.65 8.92
C ASP A 53 -9.34 6.27 7.93
N LEU A 54 -9.59 4.98 7.73
CA LEU A 54 -10.61 4.44 6.83
C LEU A 54 -11.85 3.98 7.58
N ASN A 55 -13.01 4.24 6.99
CA ASN A 55 -14.27 3.65 7.43
C ASN A 55 -14.60 2.35 6.70
N GLU A 56 -14.11 2.19 5.46
CA GLU A 56 -14.41 1.02 4.63
C GLU A 56 -13.29 0.76 3.62
N VAL A 57 -12.96 -0.51 3.44
CA VAL A 57 -12.08 -1.00 2.36
C VAL A 57 -12.95 -1.70 1.32
N LEU A 58 -13.14 -1.06 0.17
CA LEU A 58 -13.92 -1.59 -0.94
C LEU A 58 -13.06 -2.49 -1.83
N ALA A 59 -12.93 -3.75 -1.40
CA ALA A 59 -12.09 -4.77 -2.02
C ALA A 59 -12.78 -5.47 -3.21
N LEU A 60 -12.41 -5.09 -4.43
CA LEU A 60 -13.10 -5.54 -5.65
C LEU A 60 -12.17 -6.35 -6.58
N ASP A 61 -12.78 -7.22 -7.38
CA ASP A 61 -12.13 -7.76 -8.56
C ASP A 61 -12.27 -6.72 -9.69
N LEU A 62 -11.14 -6.15 -10.12
CA LEU A 62 -11.08 -5.14 -11.18
C LEU A 62 -10.62 -5.73 -12.53
N SER A 63 -10.70 -7.06 -12.67
CA SER A 63 -10.59 -7.72 -13.97
C SER A 63 -11.81 -7.42 -14.84
N LEU A 64 -11.73 -7.75 -16.14
CA LEU A 64 -12.85 -7.57 -17.07
C LEU A 64 -14.13 -8.29 -16.59
N LYS A 65 -13.99 -9.42 -15.90
CA LYS A 65 -15.12 -10.21 -15.36
C LYS A 65 -15.77 -9.53 -14.14
N GLY A 66 -14.99 -8.78 -13.36
CA GLY A 66 -15.45 -8.10 -12.15
C GLY A 66 -16.05 -6.70 -12.38
N GLY A 67 -15.95 -6.15 -13.60
CA GLY A 67 -16.31 -4.76 -13.91
C GLY A 67 -17.75 -4.37 -13.53
N LEU A 68 -18.72 -5.24 -13.76
CA LEU A 68 -20.12 -4.99 -13.43
C LEU A 68 -20.36 -4.93 -11.91
N ALA A 69 -19.70 -5.79 -11.14
CA ALA A 69 -19.77 -5.76 -9.68
C ALA A 69 -19.08 -4.51 -9.13
N ALA A 70 -17.92 -4.15 -9.68
CA ALA A 70 -17.20 -2.95 -9.30
C ALA A 70 -18.02 -1.69 -9.57
N TRP A 71 -18.67 -1.60 -10.74
CA TRP A 71 -19.59 -0.51 -11.06
C TRP A 71 -20.69 -0.39 -10.00
N ARG A 72 -21.45 -1.47 -9.76
CA ARG A 72 -22.58 -1.44 -8.82
C ARG A 72 -22.14 -1.02 -7.42
N ALA A 73 -21.02 -1.58 -6.96
CA ALA A 73 -20.48 -1.28 -5.65
C ALA A 73 -20.10 0.20 -5.50
N VAL A 74 -19.37 0.75 -6.47
CA VAL A 74 -18.94 2.15 -6.44
C VAL A 74 -20.13 3.11 -6.56
N ARG A 75 -21.11 2.79 -7.40
CA ARG A 75 -22.34 3.60 -7.54
C ARG A 75 -23.19 3.57 -6.28
N ALA A 76 -23.28 2.42 -5.61
CA ALA A 76 -24.05 2.26 -4.37
C ALA A 76 -23.46 3.06 -3.19
N GLY A 77 -22.16 3.36 -3.24
CA GLY A 77 -21.45 4.11 -2.19
C GLY A 77 -21.88 5.57 -2.04
N ARG A 78 -22.57 6.17 -3.04
CA ARG A 78 -23.11 7.55 -3.03
C ARG A 78 -22.09 8.57 -2.52
N PHE A 79 -20.90 8.55 -3.10
CA PHE A 79 -19.80 9.45 -2.73
C PHE A 79 -20.09 10.88 -3.20
N ASP A 80 -19.72 11.86 -2.38
CA ASP A 80 -19.75 13.28 -2.78
C ASP A 80 -18.43 13.74 -3.40
N THR A 81 -17.34 13.07 -3.05
CA THR A 81 -16.00 13.33 -3.58
C THR A 81 -15.24 12.04 -3.91
N VAL A 82 -14.51 12.08 -5.02
CA VAL A 82 -13.52 11.06 -5.40
C VAL A 82 -12.12 11.68 -5.40
N VAL A 83 -11.16 10.95 -4.84
CA VAL A 83 -9.72 11.23 -4.94
C VAL A 83 -9.05 10.07 -5.67
N ASP A 84 -8.79 10.24 -6.97
CA ASP A 84 -8.10 9.26 -7.80
C ASP A 84 -6.58 9.46 -7.75
N LEU A 85 -5.93 8.60 -6.96
CA LEU A 85 -4.47 8.58 -6.80
C LEU A 85 -3.77 7.68 -7.83
N GLN A 86 -4.53 6.91 -8.60
CA GLN A 86 -4.00 6.00 -9.61
C GLN A 86 -3.69 6.73 -10.91
N GLY A 87 -4.57 7.65 -11.33
CA GLY A 87 -4.32 8.50 -12.50
C GLY A 87 -4.30 7.75 -13.84
N LEU A 88 -5.11 6.69 -13.98
CA LEU A 88 -5.25 5.90 -15.21
C LEU A 88 -6.71 5.91 -15.69
N LEU A 89 -6.95 5.57 -16.96
CA LEU A 89 -8.31 5.64 -17.53
C LEU A 89 -9.32 4.82 -16.73
N ARG A 90 -8.94 3.61 -16.34
CA ARG A 90 -9.82 2.69 -15.61
C ARG A 90 -10.20 3.23 -14.22
N SER A 91 -9.26 3.83 -13.50
CA SER A 91 -9.55 4.39 -12.17
C SER A 91 -10.44 5.63 -12.28
N ALA A 92 -10.16 6.47 -13.28
CA ALA A 92 -10.92 7.69 -13.52
C ALA A 92 -12.35 7.40 -13.97
N LEU A 93 -12.55 6.34 -14.77
CA LEU A 93 -13.88 5.83 -15.13
C LEU A 93 -14.65 5.34 -13.91
N LEU A 94 -14.02 4.58 -13.00
CA LEU A 94 -14.67 4.18 -11.74
C LEU A 94 -15.07 5.40 -10.92
N GLY A 95 -14.21 6.40 -10.84
CA GLY A 95 -14.50 7.69 -10.21
C GLY A 95 -15.69 8.40 -10.85
N TRP A 96 -15.75 8.48 -12.18
CA TRP A 96 -16.87 9.07 -12.92
C TRP A 96 -18.18 8.31 -12.70
N ILE A 97 -18.12 6.98 -12.81
CA ILE A 97 -19.24 6.06 -12.62
C ILE A 97 -19.84 6.12 -11.20
N SER A 98 -19.05 6.48 -10.18
CA SER A 98 -19.56 6.70 -8.83
C SER A 98 -20.70 7.72 -8.78
N GLY A 99 -20.69 8.67 -9.72
CA GLY A 99 -21.61 9.80 -9.76
C GLY A 99 -21.25 10.91 -8.76
N ALA A 100 -20.07 10.87 -8.13
CA ALA A 100 -19.60 11.94 -7.27
C ALA A 100 -19.47 13.26 -8.05
N PRO A 101 -20.04 14.38 -7.57
CA PRO A 101 -19.96 15.66 -8.26
C PRO A 101 -18.53 16.17 -8.33
N ILE A 102 -17.72 15.99 -7.29
CA ILE A 102 -16.32 16.38 -7.26
C ILE A 102 -15.44 15.15 -7.48
N ARG A 103 -14.58 15.20 -8.49
CA ARG A 103 -13.65 14.13 -8.84
C ARG A 103 -12.27 14.73 -9.07
N ILE A 104 -11.37 14.43 -8.15
CA ILE A 104 -10.03 14.98 -8.10
C ILE A 104 -9.05 13.93 -8.60
N GLY A 105 -8.13 14.36 -9.45
CA GLY A 105 -7.00 13.56 -9.88
C GLY A 105 -5.88 14.43 -10.43
N PHE A 106 -4.80 13.82 -10.87
CA PHE A 106 -3.65 14.57 -11.37
C PHE A 106 -3.88 15.14 -12.76
N ALA A 107 -3.46 16.39 -12.98
CA ALA A 107 -3.48 17.04 -14.30
C ALA A 107 -2.62 16.30 -15.32
N ASN A 108 -1.51 15.69 -14.88
CA ASN A 108 -0.65 14.82 -15.69
C ASN A 108 -1.06 13.34 -15.62
N GLY A 109 -2.34 13.05 -15.33
CA GLY A 109 -2.89 11.71 -15.40
C GLY A 109 -2.69 11.08 -16.78
N ARG A 110 -2.52 9.76 -16.83
CA ARG A 110 -2.22 9.02 -18.06
C ARG A 110 -3.50 8.47 -18.70
N GLU A 111 -3.38 7.97 -19.93
CA GLU A 111 -4.46 7.29 -20.66
C GLU A 111 -5.73 8.14 -20.83
N GLY A 112 -5.60 9.47 -20.84
CA GLY A 112 -6.76 10.38 -20.94
C GLY A 112 -7.58 10.50 -19.66
N SER A 113 -7.11 9.94 -18.53
CA SER A 113 -7.80 10.05 -17.24
C SER A 113 -8.19 11.47 -16.80
N PRO A 114 -7.43 12.55 -17.09
CA PRO A 114 -7.82 13.91 -16.70
C PRO A 114 -9.16 14.39 -17.26
N TRP A 115 -9.65 13.80 -18.35
CA TRP A 115 -10.95 14.15 -18.93
C TRP A 115 -12.15 13.74 -18.07
N PHE A 116 -11.94 12.84 -17.09
CA PHE A 116 -13.00 12.37 -16.19
C PHE A 116 -13.01 13.11 -14.84
N TYR A 117 -11.99 13.92 -14.57
CA TYR A 117 -11.89 14.71 -13.34
C TYR A 117 -12.58 16.07 -13.51
N THR A 118 -13.26 16.51 -12.45
CA THR A 118 -13.74 17.90 -12.36
C THR A 118 -12.62 18.82 -11.90
N GLU A 119 -11.77 18.33 -10.97
CA GLU A 119 -10.65 19.08 -10.42
C GLU A 119 -9.33 18.39 -10.74
N ARG A 120 -8.37 19.14 -11.25
CA ARG A 120 -7.08 18.61 -11.71
C ARG A 120 -5.95 19.22 -10.91
N VAL A 121 -5.28 18.38 -10.13
CA VAL A 121 -4.15 18.79 -9.29
C VAL A 121 -2.90 18.90 -10.15
N PRO A 122 -2.26 20.08 -10.25
CA PRO A 122 -1.00 20.23 -10.97
C PRO A 122 0.09 19.46 -10.24
N VAL A 123 0.96 18.78 -11.01
CA VAL A 123 2.14 18.08 -10.46
C VAL A 123 3.37 18.87 -10.88
N PRO A 124 4.07 19.55 -9.95
CA PRO A 124 5.14 20.49 -10.30
C PRO A 124 6.31 19.87 -11.05
N SER A 125 6.64 18.62 -10.75
CA SER A 125 7.74 17.91 -11.39
C SER A 125 7.40 16.45 -11.66
N PRO A 126 7.76 15.89 -12.83
CA PRO A 126 7.69 14.46 -13.10
C PRO A 126 8.58 13.61 -12.19
N SER A 127 9.65 14.19 -11.63
CA SER A 127 10.59 13.50 -10.73
C SER A 127 10.19 13.53 -9.25
N MET A 128 9.05 14.13 -8.93
CA MET A 128 8.54 14.19 -7.56
C MET A 128 8.31 12.78 -6.99
N HIS A 129 8.65 12.59 -5.72
CA HIS A 129 8.44 11.32 -5.03
C HIS A 129 6.94 10.96 -5.01
N ALA A 130 6.62 9.67 -5.06
CA ALA A 130 5.24 9.21 -5.16
C ALA A 130 4.37 9.67 -3.97
N VAL A 131 4.92 9.62 -2.75
CA VAL A 131 4.22 10.07 -1.53
C VAL A 131 3.86 11.55 -1.61
N ASP A 132 4.84 12.41 -1.93
CA ASP A 132 4.63 13.85 -2.05
C ASP A 132 3.59 14.17 -3.13
N ARG A 133 3.68 13.46 -4.26
CA ARG A 133 2.70 13.59 -5.34
C ARG A 133 1.29 13.25 -4.87
N TYR A 134 1.10 12.17 -4.10
CA TYR A 134 -0.22 11.80 -3.59
C TYR A 134 -0.75 12.82 -2.58
N LEU A 135 0.11 13.33 -1.70
CA LEU A 135 -0.23 14.37 -0.73
C LEU A 135 -0.76 15.66 -1.38
N LEU A 136 -0.32 16.00 -2.60
CA LEU A 136 -0.86 17.16 -3.33
C LEU A 136 -2.40 17.13 -3.45
N THR A 137 -3.02 15.95 -3.53
CA THR A 137 -4.48 15.84 -3.62
C THR A 137 -5.19 16.18 -2.31
N ALA A 138 -4.60 15.80 -1.16
CA ALA A 138 -5.12 16.20 0.14
C ALA A 138 -4.90 17.69 0.40
N GLN A 139 -3.74 18.22 0.02
CA GLN A 139 -3.42 19.65 0.12
C GLN A 139 -4.35 20.50 -0.75
N TYR A 140 -4.66 20.02 -1.96
CA TYR A 140 -5.65 20.65 -2.84
C TYR A 140 -7.04 20.74 -2.19
N LEU A 141 -7.39 19.77 -1.34
CA LEU A 141 -8.62 19.78 -0.54
C LEU A 141 -8.51 20.58 0.77
N GLY A 142 -7.39 21.26 0.98
CA GLY A 142 -7.14 22.13 2.13
C GLY A 142 -6.62 21.40 3.36
N ALA A 143 -6.06 20.20 3.23
CA ALA A 143 -5.29 19.58 4.32
C ALA A 143 -3.98 20.33 4.55
N ASP A 144 -3.57 20.49 5.81
CA ASP A 144 -2.33 21.17 6.18
C ASP A 144 -1.12 20.28 5.85
N PRO A 145 -0.18 20.73 4.98
CA PRO A 145 1.04 19.98 4.66
C PRO A 145 1.93 19.66 5.87
N GLY A 146 1.84 20.42 6.97
CA GLY A 146 2.66 20.22 8.16
C GLY A 146 2.11 19.19 9.15
N GLU A 147 0.84 18.79 8.99
CA GLU A 147 0.13 17.98 10.00
C GLU A 147 0.41 16.47 9.86
N VAL A 148 0.64 16.01 8.63
CA VAL A 148 1.04 14.63 8.31
C VAL A 148 2.32 14.68 7.50
N LYS A 149 3.36 14.02 8.01
CA LYS A 149 4.63 13.93 7.31
C LYS A 149 4.59 12.80 6.27
N PRO A 150 5.34 12.89 5.18
CA PRO A 150 5.50 11.78 4.23
C PRO A 150 6.01 10.47 4.87
N SER A 151 6.63 10.53 6.04
CA SER A 151 7.08 9.39 6.84
C SER A 151 5.97 8.73 7.68
N ASP A 152 4.81 9.37 7.80
CA ASP A 152 3.71 8.90 8.63
C ASP A 152 2.91 7.86 7.84
N PHE A 153 3.33 6.60 7.93
CA PHE A 153 2.63 5.46 7.33
C PHE A 153 1.76 4.79 8.40
N PRO A 154 0.48 5.19 8.59
CA PRO A 154 -0.43 4.55 9.52
C PRO A 154 -0.80 3.15 9.01
N LEU A 155 0.09 2.20 9.23
CA LEU A 155 -0.21 0.80 8.99
C LEU A 155 -1.19 0.33 10.07
N PRO A 156 -2.17 -0.52 9.71
CA PRO A 156 -3.06 -1.10 10.70
C PRO A 156 -2.27 -1.97 11.68
N HIS A 157 -2.61 -1.85 12.97
CA HIS A 157 -2.17 -2.83 13.96
C HIS A 157 -3.09 -4.04 13.89
N GLU A 158 -2.55 -5.19 13.53
CA GLU A 158 -3.30 -6.46 13.46
C GLU A 158 -2.78 -7.42 14.53
N THR A 159 -3.42 -7.40 15.71
CA THR A 159 -3.05 -8.24 16.86
C THR A 159 -2.99 -9.73 16.51
N GLN A 160 -3.84 -10.20 15.58
CA GLN A 160 -3.77 -11.59 15.11
C GLN A 160 -2.52 -11.89 14.28
N ALA A 161 -2.06 -10.94 13.46
CA ALA A 161 -0.82 -11.09 12.70
C ALA A 161 0.38 -11.07 13.65
N GLU A 162 0.40 -10.17 14.63
CA GLU A 162 1.43 -10.10 15.67
C GLU A 162 1.53 -11.44 16.43
N ALA A 163 0.41 -11.97 16.92
CA ALA A 163 0.37 -13.26 17.59
C ALA A 163 0.84 -14.43 16.70
N ARG A 164 0.48 -14.42 15.39
CA ARG A 164 0.97 -15.42 14.44
C ARG A 164 2.48 -15.33 14.25
N VAL A 165 3.02 -14.12 14.16
CA VAL A 165 4.48 -13.90 14.05
C VAL A 165 5.19 -14.40 15.30
N GLU A 166 4.67 -14.12 16.49
CA GLU A 166 5.22 -14.64 17.75
C GLU A 166 5.26 -16.16 17.79
N VAL A 167 4.18 -16.83 17.36
CA VAL A 167 4.12 -18.30 17.27
C VAL A 167 5.15 -18.83 16.27
N LEU A 168 5.32 -18.19 15.11
CA LEU A 168 6.33 -18.58 14.11
C LEU A 168 7.76 -18.40 14.64
N LEU A 169 8.03 -17.28 15.33
CA LEU A 169 9.31 -16.99 15.98
C LEU A 169 9.64 -18.04 17.06
N ALA A 170 8.69 -18.32 17.95
CA ALA A 170 8.87 -19.31 19.00
C ALA A 170 9.10 -20.72 18.44
N ALA A 171 8.35 -21.13 17.40
CA ALA A 171 8.52 -22.43 16.74
C ALA A 171 9.88 -22.59 16.06
N ALA A 172 10.50 -21.48 15.63
CA ALA A 172 11.87 -21.47 15.11
C ALA A 172 12.95 -21.36 16.20
N GLY A 173 12.56 -21.34 17.48
CA GLY A 173 13.49 -21.22 18.61
C GLY A 173 14.04 -19.81 18.79
N ILE A 174 13.40 -18.79 18.20
CA ILE A 174 13.78 -17.40 18.36
C ILE A 174 13.09 -16.85 19.62
N GLN A 175 13.89 -16.42 20.59
CA GLN A 175 13.38 -15.88 21.86
C GLN A 175 12.76 -14.49 21.67
N ALA A 176 11.78 -14.17 22.51
CA ALA A 176 11.25 -12.82 22.61
C ALA A 176 12.38 -11.82 22.94
N GLY A 177 12.42 -10.68 22.26
CA GLY A 177 13.47 -9.67 22.41
C GLY A 177 14.74 -9.93 21.58
N ALA A 178 14.82 -11.02 20.82
CA ALA A 178 15.92 -11.21 19.88
C ALA A 178 15.90 -10.14 18.78
N THR A 179 17.06 -9.57 18.45
CA THR A 179 17.22 -8.68 17.30
C THR A 179 16.97 -9.46 16.02
N LEU A 180 16.03 -8.99 15.19
CA LEU A 180 15.70 -9.61 13.92
C LEU A 180 16.23 -8.77 12.76
N VAL A 181 16.77 -9.44 11.75
CA VAL A 181 17.05 -8.84 10.44
C VAL A 181 16.16 -9.51 9.41
N ALA A 182 15.16 -8.77 8.94
CA ALA A 182 14.29 -9.24 7.86
C ALA A 182 15.01 -9.08 6.51
N MET A 183 15.06 -10.16 5.75
CA MET A 183 15.72 -10.20 4.44
C MET A 183 14.73 -10.68 3.38
N ASN A 184 14.52 -9.85 2.36
CA ASN A 184 13.68 -10.20 1.21
C ASN A 184 14.57 -10.41 -0.03
N PRO A 185 14.90 -11.66 -0.40
CA PRO A 185 15.77 -11.93 -1.54
C PRO A 185 15.05 -11.85 -2.89
N SER A 186 13.78 -11.47 -2.90
CA SER A 186 12.93 -11.50 -4.09
C SER A 186 12.67 -10.11 -4.67
N ALA A 187 12.56 -10.10 -6.00
CA ALA A 187 12.05 -8.97 -6.73
C ALA A 187 11.27 -9.49 -7.95
N ARG A 188 10.27 -8.72 -8.38
CA ARG A 188 9.49 -9.05 -9.59
C ARG A 188 10.38 -9.11 -10.84
N TRP A 189 11.33 -8.20 -10.94
CA TRP A 189 12.27 -8.11 -12.07
C TRP A 189 13.58 -8.78 -11.68
N GLU A 190 14.05 -9.69 -12.51
CA GLU A 190 15.31 -10.42 -12.28
C GLU A 190 16.50 -9.47 -12.14
N THR A 191 16.55 -8.42 -12.96
CA THR A 191 17.58 -7.37 -12.91
C THR A 191 17.58 -6.56 -11.62
N LYS A 192 16.52 -6.66 -10.80
CA LYS A 192 16.44 -6.05 -9.46
C LYS A 192 16.70 -7.04 -8.33
N ARG A 193 17.01 -8.30 -8.65
CA ARG A 193 17.39 -9.32 -7.66
C ARG A 193 18.89 -9.23 -7.42
N TRP A 194 19.28 -9.11 -6.17
CA TRP A 194 20.68 -9.23 -5.80
C TRP A 194 21.12 -10.71 -5.88
N PRO A 195 22.36 -11.02 -6.27
CA PRO A 195 22.80 -12.40 -6.42
C PRO A 195 22.63 -13.21 -5.14
N LEU A 196 22.24 -14.47 -5.30
CA LEU A 196 22.00 -15.39 -4.18
C LEU A 196 23.20 -15.49 -3.24
N GLU A 197 24.41 -15.65 -3.79
CA GLU A 197 25.63 -15.79 -3.00
C GLU A 197 25.93 -14.56 -2.14
N SER A 198 25.47 -13.39 -2.57
CA SER A 198 25.64 -12.17 -1.81
C SER A 198 24.69 -12.11 -0.60
N PHE A 199 23.43 -12.56 -0.78
CA PHE A 199 22.51 -12.77 0.35
C PHE A 199 23.06 -13.80 1.33
N VAL A 200 23.65 -14.88 0.82
CA VAL A 200 24.27 -15.93 1.65
C VAL A 200 25.42 -15.36 2.48
N ALA A 201 26.35 -14.65 1.85
CA ALA A 201 27.48 -14.04 2.54
C ALA A 201 27.06 -13.06 3.65
N VAL A 202 26.02 -12.24 3.41
CA VAL A 202 25.48 -11.34 4.44
C VAL A 202 24.79 -12.13 5.56
N GLY A 203 24.02 -13.15 5.20
CA GLY A 203 23.35 -14.02 6.18
C GLY A 203 24.36 -14.67 7.12
N ASP A 204 25.42 -15.26 6.58
CA ASP A 204 26.49 -15.91 7.35
C ASP A 204 27.19 -14.93 8.29
N ARG A 205 27.51 -13.73 7.78
CA ARG A 205 28.19 -12.70 8.57
C ARG A 205 27.34 -12.25 9.76
N LEU A 206 26.05 -11.99 9.53
CA LEU A 206 25.11 -11.58 10.58
C LEU A 206 24.94 -12.65 11.66
N GLN A 207 25.06 -13.93 11.29
CA GLN A 207 24.98 -15.03 12.24
C GLN A 207 26.26 -15.24 13.05
N GLN A 208 27.43 -15.13 12.41
CA GLN A 208 28.72 -15.23 13.09
C GLN A 208 28.88 -14.18 14.18
N ASP A 209 28.37 -12.97 13.94
CA ASP A 209 28.40 -11.89 14.91
C ASP A 209 27.44 -12.14 16.10
N GLY A 210 26.55 -13.14 16.01
CA GLY A 210 25.66 -13.60 17.09
C GLY A 210 24.59 -12.61 17.55
N ALA A 211 24.64 -11.37 17.05
CA ALA A 211 23.83 -10.25 17.51
C ALA A 211 22.41 -10.22 16.92
N ALA A 212 22.14 -10.95 15.84
CA ALA A 212 20.84 -10.93 15.20
C ALA A 212 20.43 -12.28 14.58
N ARG A 213 19.12 -12.50 14.48
CA ARG A 213 18.51 -13.62 13.76
C ARG A 213 18.01 -13.14 12.40
N VAL A 214 18.49 -13.78 11.34
CA VAL A 214 18.03 -13.51 9.98
C VAL A 214 16.69 -14.22 9.77
N VAL A 215 15.68 -13.47 9.32
CA VAL A 215 14.36 -13.97 8.97
C VAL A 215 14.12 -13.69 7.49
N LEU A 216 13.77 -14.71 6.72
CA LEU A 216 13.49 -14.51 5.30
C LEU A 216 12.01 -14.18 5.11
N ILE A 217 11.74 -13.05 4.45
CA ILE A 217 10.37 -12.60 4.18
C ILE A 217 10.11 -12.62 2.67
N GLY A 218 8.86 -12.91 2.29
CA GLY A 218 8.48 -12.92 0.89
C GLY A 218 7.21 -13.69 0.58
N GLY A 219 6.75 -13.56 -0.66
CA GLY A 219 5.63 -14.32 -1.21
C GLY A 219 5.96 -15.79 -1.47
N ARG A 220 5.02 -16.52 -2.09
CA ARG A 220 5.20 -17.94 -2.44
C ARG A 220 6.35 -18.18 -3.42
N ASP A 221 6.61 -17.20 -4.28
CA ASP A 221 7.72 -17.16 -5.24
C ASP A 221 9.10 -17.19 -4.56
N VAL A 222 9.16 -16.75 -3.30
CA VAL A 222 10.41 -16.70 -2.51
C VAL A 222 10.73 -18.04 -1.87
N ARG A 223 9.79 -18.98 -1.79
CA ARG A 223 10.02 -20.26 -1.09
C ARG A 223 11.18 -21.07 -1.67
N HIS A 224 11.43 -20.99 -2.97
CA HIS A 224 12.54 -21.71 -3.59
C HIS A 224 13.88 -21.02 -3.32
N THR A 225 14.00 -19.73 -3.64
CA THR A 225 15.21 -18.93 -3.41
C THR A 225 15.55 -18.80 -1.93
N GLY A 226 14.54 -18.57 -1.08
CA GLY A 226 14.69 -18.52 0.37
C GLY A 226 15.21 -19.84 0.94
N LYS A 227 14.66 -20.99 0.51
CA LYS A 227 15.23 -22.30 0.88
C LYS A 227 16.68 -22.46 0.43
N GLN A 228 17.05 -21.93 -0.75
CA GLN A 228 18.44 -21.99 -1.20
C GLN A 228 19.38 -21.11 -0.37
N VAL A 229 18.96 -19.90 0.01
CA VAL A 229 19.71 -19.07 0.98
C VAL A 229 19.87 -19.85 2.28
N MET A 230 18.79 -20.45 2.80
CA MET A 230 18.82 -21.19 4.06
C MET A 230 19.76 -22.40 4.03
N LEU A 231 19.70 -23.20 2.96
CA LEU A 231 20.51 -24.40 2.81
C LEU A 231 22.00 -24.06 2.66
N LYS A 232 22.33 -22.97 1.96
CA LYS A 232 23.72 -22.55 1.70
C LYS A 232 24.36 -21.81 2.87
N CYS A 233 23.58 -21.02 3.62
CA CYS A 233 24.05 -20.32 4.81
C CYS A 233 24.32 -21.23 6.03
N GLY A 234 24.11 -22.54 5.92
CA GLY A 234 24.13 -23.43 7.08
C GLY A 234 23.05 -23.09 8.12
N LEU A 235 21.93 -22.45 7.71
CA LEU A 235 20.82 -22.05 8.60
C LEU A 235 20.17 -23.30 9.19
N ARG A 236 20.67 -23.78 10.33
CA ARG A 236 19.96 -24.73 11.18
C ARG A 236 18.80 -23.99 11.85
N ARG A 237 17.67 -23.93 11.12
CA ARG A 237 16.36 -23.38 11.52
C ARG A 237 16.30 -21.84 11.58
N SER A 238 15.62 -21.27 10.60
CA SER A 238 15.06 -19.90 10.59
C SER A 238 13.79 -19.94 9.74
N ILE A 239 12.88 -18.98 9.93
CA ILE A 239 11.51 -18.96 9.36
C ILE A 239 11.52 -18.51 7.90
#